data_AF-A0A9X1C9J2-F1
#
_entry.id   AF-A0A9X1C9J2-F1
#
_cell.length_a   1.000
_cell.length_b   1.000
_cell.length_c   1.000
_cell.angle_alpha   90.00
_cell.angle_beta   90.00
_cell.angle_gamma   90.00
#
_symmetry.space_group_name_H-M   'P 1'
#
loop_
_entity.id
_entity.type
_entity.pdbx_description
1 polymer ?
#
loop_
_entity_poly.entity_id
_entity_poly.type
_entity_poly.pdbx_seq_one_letter_code
_entity_poly.pdbx_strand_id
1 'polypeptide(L)'
;MLARIANNLFWMGRYIERAEHTARFTNVNYFSSLDAPNKLSRDRQFVLQSIYEMVGEEDEKDEVLIEQDVLYNVALNPDKHYSILKCICYARENANSSRDLISNDCYETINKFYHSVMNYSKDYFVTRGLHDFTSHIMHQSTILKGKIRGTMLHDEVYALIKLGINIERATQVTRILQIKYDAAEQVTSSKPKHLKKSYEWTTLLKCVDSFDINRRVYRKPPTQSTVIEFLMLNPNSPRTVLYCLSQIKEHITMLDPLKAHEKNTALFLIGKMMCEYKYKTVEDIEDNVKEFIAHTFSSLIKLSEKLEDEYFYH
;
A
#
# COMPACT_ATOMS: atom_id res chain seq x y z
N MET A 1 -26.98 3.48 11.34
CA MET A 1 -27.02 2.56 10.16
C MET A 1 -26.12 3.08 9.04
N LEU A 2 -26.14 4.39 8.74
CA LEU A 2 -25.28 5.04 7.74
C LEU A 2 -23.78 4.94 8.06
N ALA A 3 -23.34 5.17 9.30
CA ALA A 3 -21.92 5.10 9.64
C ALA A 3 -21.31 3.69 9.51
N ARG A 4 -22.08 2.64 9.83
CA ARG A 4 -21.63 1.25 9.61
C ARG A 4 -21.41 0.95 8.13
N ILE A 5 -22.31 1.42 7.27
CA ILE A 5 -22.17 1.28 5.81
C ILE A 5 -20.93 2.04 5.31
N ALA A 6 -20.74 3.27 5.81
CA ALA A 6 -19.57 4.08 5.49
C ALA A 6 -18.26 3.39 5.92
N ASN A 7 -18.22 2.84 7.14
CA ASN A 7 -17.12 2.04 7.63
C ASN A 7 -16.81 0.85 6.71
N ASN A 8 -17.84 0.09 6.31
CA ASN A 8 -17.67 -1.06 5.44
C ASN A 8 -17.08 -0.66 4.08
N LEU A 9 -17.59 0.39 3.45
CA LEU A 9 -17.09 0.86 2.14
C LEU A 9 -15.67 1.40 2.21
N PHE A 10 -15.34 2.14 3.28
CA PHE A 10 -13.98 2.58 3.57
C PHE A 10 -13.03 1.40 3.70
N TRP A 11 -13.33 0.45 4.60
CA TRP A 11 -12.49 -0.73 4.80
C TRP A 11 -12.43 -1.65 3.58
N MET A 12 -13.50 -1.76 2.79
CA MET A 12 -13.47 -2.45 1.50
C MET A 12 -12.36 -1.88 0.61
N GLY A 13 -12.31 -0.55 0.45
CA GLY A 13 -11.27 0.12 -0.33
C GLY A 13 -9.86 -0.17 0.20
N ARG A 14 -9.68 -0.16 1.52
CA ARG A 14 -8.39 -0.48 2.16
C ARG A 14 -7.96 -1.91 1.90
N TYR A 15 -8.84 -2.88 2.13
CA TYR A 15 -8.47 -4.29 1.95
C TYR A 15 -8.13 -4.64 0.50
N ILE A 16 -8.81 -4.02 -0.47
CA ILE A 16 -8.47 -4.16 -1.90
C ILE A 16 -7.06 -3.63 -2.18
N GLU A 17 -6.73 -2.44 -1.68
CA GLU A 17 -5.41 -1.84 -1.89
C GLU A 17 -4.30 -2.60 -1.15
N ARG A 18 -4.57 -3.07 0.08
CA ARG A 18 -3.65 -3.88 0.89
C ARG A 18 -3.31 -5.20 0.20
N ALA A 19 -4.31 -5.95 -0.24
CA ALA A 19 -4.11 -7.22 -0.94
C ALA A 19 -3.22 -7.06 -2.17
N GLU A 20 -3.44 -6.01 -2.97
CA GLU A 20 -2.61 -5.71 -4.14
C GLU A 20 -1.16 -5.34 -3.77
N HIS A 21 -0.97 -4.47 -2.77
CA HIS A 21 0.37 -4.07 -2.33
C HIS A 21 1.16 -5.24 -1.74
N THR A 22 0.53 -6.07 -0.92
CA THR A 22 1.15 -7.28 -0.37
C THR A 22 1.56 -8.22 -1.50
N ALA A 23 0.64 -8.53 -2.43
CA ALA A 23 0.95 -9.41 -3.57
C ALA A 23 2.09 -8.87 -4.44
N ARG A 24 2.06 -7.58 -4.79
CA ARG A 24 3.10 -6.94 -5.60
C ARG A 24 4.45 -6.94 -4.88
N PHE A 25 4.46 -6.58 -3.59
CA PHE A 25 5.68 -6.56 -2.80
C PHE A 25 6.29 -7.95 -2.69
N THR A 26 5.51 -8.97 -2.33
CA THR A 26 5.99 -10.35 -2.22
C THR A 26 6.57 -10.83 -3.56
N ASN A 27 5.87 -10.61 -4.67
CA ASN A 27 6.34 -10.99 -6.00
C ASN A 27 7.67 -10.28 -6.36
N VAL A 28 7.66 -8.95 -6.34
CA VAL A 28 8.82 -8.16 -6.77
C VAL A 28 10.01 -8.40 -5.85
N ASN A 29 9.81 -8.41 -4.52
CA ASN A 29 10.89 -8.62 -3.56
C ASN A 29 11.52 -10.00 -3.73
N TYR A 30 10.70 -11.04 -3.85
CA TYR A 30 11.18 -12.41 -4.01
C TYR A 30 11.95 -12.64 -5.31
N PHE A 31 11.44 -12.16 -6.46
CA PHE A 31 12.13 -12.39 -7.74
C PHE A 31 13.30 -11.43 -7.97
N SER A 32 13.21 -10.18 -7.49
CA SER A 32 14.33 -9.25 -7.56
C SER A 32 15.52 -9.73 -6.73
N SER A 33 15.28 -10.47 -5.64
CA SER A 33 16.35 -11.01 -4.82
C SER A 33 17.20 -12.06 -5.55
N LEU A 34 16.67 -12.75 -6.57
CA LEU A 34 17.43 -13.78 -7.30
C LEU A 34 18.61 -13.20 -8.09
N ASP A 35 18.42 -12.00 -8.64
CA ASP A 35 19.41 -11.30 -9.47
C ASP A 35 20.09 -10.12 -8.71
N ALA A 36 19.94 -10.06 -7.39
CA ALA A 36 20.46 -8.94 -6.63
C ALA A 36 22.00 -8.91 -6.64
N PRO A 37 22.62 -7.72 -6.81
CA PRO A 37 24.08 -7.61 -7.02
C PRO A 37 24.90 -7.86 -5.75
N ASN A 38 24.28 -7.77 -4.57
CA ASN A 38 24.95 -7.93 -3.28
C ASN A 38 24.52 -9.25 -2.59
N LYS A 39 25.31 -9.72 -1.62
CA LYS A 39 25.07 -11.02 -0.96
C LYS A 39 23.85 -10.97 -0.03
N LEU A 40 23.67 -9.88 0.73
CA LEU A 40 22.61 -9.75 1.72
C LEU A 40 21.22 -9.69 1.06
N SER A 41 21.06 -8.93 -0.03
CA SER A 41 19.80 -8.89 -0.80
C SER A 41 19.49 -10.20 -1.54
N ARG A 42 20.46 -11.13 -1.65
CA ARG A 42 20.23 -12.52 -2.15
C ARG A 42 19.92 -13.51 -1.03
N ASP A 43 20.16 -13.11 0.22
CA ASP A 43 19.94 -13.97 1.38
C ASP A 43 18.44 -14.22 1.56
N ARG A 44 18.04 -15.49 1.60
CA ARG A 44 16.63 -15.86 1.67
C ARG A 44 15.99 -15.43 2.98
N GLN A 45 16.70 -15.50 4.11
CA GLN A 45 16.18 -15.06 5.40
C GLN A 45 15.90 -13.56 5.38
N PHE A 46 16.83 -12.77 4.85
CA PHE A 46 16.66 -11.33 4.69
C PHE A 46 15.43 -10.97 3.83
N VAL A 47 15.21 -11.71 2.74
CA VAL A 47 14.08 -11.50 1.84
C VAL A 47 12.75 -11.88 2.50
N LEU A 48 12.70 -12.99 3.21
CA LEU A 48 11.50 -13.47 3.92
C LEU A 48 11.14 -12.54 5.08
N GLN A 49 12.13 -12.07 5.84
CA GLN A 49 11.93 -11.07 6.88
C GLN A 49 11.29 -9.80 6.33
N SER A 50 11.82 -9.30 5.20
CA SER A 50 11.27 -8.11 4.53
C SER A 50 9.82 -8.32 4.06
N ILE A 51 9.42 -9.56 3.71
CA ILE A 51 8.02 -9.91 3.37
C ILE A 51 7.12 -9.88 4.62
N TYR A 52 7.59 -10.31 5.79
CA TYR A 52 6.83 -10.19 7.03
C TYR A 52 6.69 -8.75 7.53
N GLU A 53 7.76 -7.97 7.46
CA GLU A 53 7.72 -6.53 7.77
C GLU A 53 6.66 -5.80 6.93
N MET A 54 6.46 -6.21 5.66
CA MET A 54 5.44 -5.62 4.79
C MET A 54 4.01 -5.83 5.32
N VAL A 55 3.73 -6.99 5.91
CA VAL A 55 2.42 -7.27 6.52
C VAL A 55 2.31 -6.78 7.96
N GLY A 56 3.42 -6.31 8.55
CA GLY A 56 3.49 -5.83 9.94
C GLY A 56 3.62 -6.97 10.95
N GLU A 57 4.12 -8.13 10.52
CA GLU A 57 4.47 -9.22 11.43
C GLU A 57 5.92 -9.01 11.90
N GLU A 58 6.11 -8.90 13.21
CA GLU A 58 7.41 -8.86 13.86
C GLU A 58 7.73 -10.25 14.41
N ASP A 59 8.24 -11.15 13.56
CA ASP A 59 8.73 -12.44 14.04
C ASP A 59 9.95 -12.25 14.96
N GLU A 60 10.14 -13.20 15.88
CA GLU A 60 11.34 -13.23 16.72
C GLU A 60 12.56 -13.33 15.82
N LYS A 61 13.45 -12.33 15.90
CA LYS A 61 14.60 -12.13 15.00
C LYS A 61 15.60 -13.30 14.96
N ASP A 62 15.42 -14.29 15.83
CA ASP A 62 16.32 -15.43 16.03
C ASP A 62 15.75 -16.76 15.50
N GLU A 63 14.50 -16.81 15.02
CA GLU A 63 13.95 -18.01 14.40
C GLU A 63 14.27 -18.12 12.90
N VAL A 64 14.59 -19.33 12.44
CA VAL A 64 14.86 -19.59 11.01
C VAL A 64 13.53 -19.63 10.25
N LEU A 65 13.33 -18.67 9.35
CA LEU A 65 12.13 -18.59 8.53
C LEU A 65 12.09 -19.70 7.48
N ILE A 66 11.00 -20.46 7.48
CA ILE A 66 10.72 -21.47 6.46
C ILE A 66 9.97 -20.80 5.30
N GLU A 67 10.57 -20.82 4.11
CA GLU A 67 10.04 -20.12 2.93
C GLU A 67 8.56 -20.45 2.64
N GLN A 68 8.19 -21.74 2.68
CA GLN A 68 6.82 -22.17 2.42
C GLN A 68 5.83 -21.61 3.44
N ASP A 69 6.23 -21.51 4.71
CA ASP A 69 5.39 -21.01 5.79
C ASP A 69 5.18 -19.50 5.67
N VAL A 70 6.25 -18.74 5.41
CA VAL A 70 6.16 -17.29 5.19
C VAL A 70 5.25 -16.98 3.99
N LEU A 71 5.48 -17.64 2.86
CA LEU A 71 4.66 -17.44 1.66
C LEU A 71 3.20 -17.80 1.94
N TYR A 72 2.95 -18.95 2.58
CA TYR A 72 1.59 -19.38 2.94
C TYR A 72 0.91 -18.38 3.87
N ASN A 73 1.59 -17.93 4.92
CA ASN A 73 1.08 -16.99 5.93
C ASN A 73 0.66 -15.66 5.33
N VAL A 74 1.49 -15.10 4.43
CA VAL A 74 1.21 -13.83 3.78
C VAL A 74 0.12 -13.93 2.69
N ALA A 75 -0.07 -15.10 2.09
CA ALA A 75 -0.99 -15.27 0.96
C ALA A 75 -2.31 -15.97 1.31
N LEU A 76 -2.23 -17.26 1.68
CA LEU A 76 -3.37 -18.18 1.69
C LEU A 76 -3.75 -18.69 3.09
N ASN A 77 -3.07 -18.26 4.15
CA ASN A 77 -3.40 -18.66 5.51
C ASN A 77 -4.70 -17.99 5.99
N PRO A 78 -5.75 -18.76 6.31
CA PRO A 78 -7.02 -18.22 6.80
C PRO A 78 -6.95 -17.70 8.24
N ASP A 79 -5.93 -18.04 9.02
CA ASP A 79 -5.81 -17.64 10.43
C ASP A 79 -5.07 -16.30 10.59
N LYS A 80 -4.33 -15.87 9.56
CA LYS A 80 -3.60 -14.61 9.56
C LYS A 80 -4.45 -13.49 8.96
N HIS A 81 -4.85 -12.52 9.79
CA HIS A 81 -5.70 -11.39 9.36
C HIS A 81 -5.08 -10.51 8.26
N TYR A 82 -3.75 -10.50 8.17
CA TYR A 82 -3.01 -9.77 7.15
C TYR A 82 -2.85 -10.52 5.82
N SER A 83 -3.25 -11.80 5.76
CA SER A 83 -3.09 -12.59 4.55
C SER A 83 -3.90 -12.00 3.40
N ILE A 84 -3.41 -12.19 2.17
CA ILE A 84 -4.12 -11.73 0.95
C ILE A 84 -5.52 -12.34 0.90
N LEU A 85 -5.66 -13.64 1.22
CA LEU A 85 -6.95 -14.32 1.32
C LEU A 85 -7.88 -13.58 2.27
N LYS A 86 -7.44 -13.30 3.52
CA LYS A 86 -8.29 -12.62 4.50
C LYS A 86 -8.66 -11.20 4.10
N CYS A 87 -7.74 -10.43 3.53
CA CYS A 87 -8.04 -9.11 2.99
C CYS A 87 -9.18 -9.19 1.94
N ILE A 88 -9.11 -10.15 1.03
CA ILE A 88 -10.14 -10.31 -0.02
C ILE A 88 -11.47 -10.79 0.57
N CYS A 89 -11.46 -11.69 1.57
CA CYS A 89 -12.65 -12.07 2.32
C CYS A 89 -13.33 -10.85 2.94
N TYR A 90 -12.58 -10.02 3.67
CA TYR A 90 -13.12 -8.83 4.32
C TYR A 90 -13.63 -7.80 3.30
N ALA A 91 -12.92 -7.60 2.20
CA ALA A 91 -13.39 -6.73 1.13
C ALA A 91 -14.74 -7.20 0.56
N ARG A 92 -14.90 -8.50 0.32
CA ARG A 92 -16.13 -9.10 -0.20
C ARG A 92 -17.27 -9.05 0.82
N GLU A 93 -17.01 -9.28 2.10
CA GLU A 93 -18.01 -9.17 3.17
C GLU A 93 -18.51 -7.73 3.34
N ASN A 94 -17.59 -6.76 3.26
CA ASN A 94 -17.94 -5.33 3.25
C ASN A 94 -18.78 -4.96 2.03
N ALA A 95 -18.43 -5.46 0.84
CA ALA A 95 -19.23 -5.28 -0.37
C ALA A 95 -20.63 -5.89 -0.25
N ASN A 96 -20.73 -7.08 0.34
CA ASN A 96 -21.99 -7.78 0.56
C ASN A 96 -22.92 -7.02 1.51
N SER A 97 -22.36 -6.43 2.56
CA SER A 97 -23.11 -5.62 3.53
C SER A 97 -23.62 -4.30 2.94
N SER A 98 -23.04 -3.84 1.83
CA SER A 98 -23.40 -2.60 1.13
C SER A 98 -23.89 -2.87 -0.30
N ARG A 99 -24.49 -4.05 -0.53
CA ARG A 99 -24.84 -4.56 -1.87
C ARG A 99 -25.72 -3.62 -2.67
N ASP A 100 -26.68 -2.98 -2.00
CA ASP A 100 -27.68 -2.09 -2.61
C ASP A 100 -27.10 -0.73 -3.02
N LEU A 101 -25.88 -0.41 -2.57
CA LEU A 101 -25.23 0.88 -2.83
C LEU A 101 -24.14 0.80 -3.91
N ILE A 102 -23.70 -0.41 -4.26
CA ILE A 102 -22.66 -0.63 -5.26
C ILE A 102 -23.28 -1.23 -6.52
N SER A 103 -22.66 -0.97 -7.67
CA SER A 103 -23.13 -1.51 -8.93
C SER A 103 -23.10 -3.05 -8.94
N ASN A 104 -24.00 -3.67 -9.71
CA ASN A 104 -23.99 -5.12 -9.92
C ASN A 104 -22.63 -5.61 -10.44
N ASP A 105 -22.07 -4.89 -11.40
CA ASP A 105 -20.76 -5.17 -11.98
C ASP A 105 -19.63 -5.15 -10.95
N CYS A 106 -19.63 -4.18 -10.02
CA CYS A 106 -18.64 -4.09 -8.95
C CYS A 106 -18.74 -5.31 -8.03
N TYR A 107 -19.95 -5.64 -7.58
CA TYR A 107 -20.15 -6.77 -6.67
C TYR A 107 -19.80 -8.12 -7.30
N GLU A 108 -20.25 -8.37 -8.54
CA GLU A 108 -19.93 -9.61 -9.25
C GLU A 108 -18.42 -9.76 -9.47
N THR A 109 -17.72 -8.65 -9.70
CA THR A 109 -16.26 -8.65 -9.86
C THR A 109 -15.55 -9.05 -8.57
N ILE A 110 -15.91 -8.44 -7.43
CA ILE A 110 -15.30 -8.81 -6.14
C ILE A 110 -15.69 -10.22 -5.69
N ASN A 111 -16.90 -10.69 -6.01
CA ASN A 111 -17.33 -12.04 -5.70
C ASN A 111 -16.56 -13.09 -6.52
N LYS A 112 -16.34 -12.85 -7.83
CA LYS A 112 -15.47 -13.68 -8.66
C LYS A 112 -14.03 -13.67 -8.18
N PHE A 113 -13.52 -12.49 -7.80
CA PHE A 113 -12.18 -12.35 -7.24
C PHE A 113 -12.04 -13.19 -5.96
N TYR A 114 -12.99 -13.08 -5.02
CA TYR A 114 -13.04 -13.90 -3.82
C TYR A 114 -12.99 -15.40 -4.12
N HIS A 115 -13.87 -15.92 -4.98
CA HIS A 115 -13.88 -17.35 -5.31
C HIS A 115 -12.60 -17.81 -6.01
N SER A 116 -11.97 -16.96 -6.82
CA SER A 116 -10.72 -17.30 -7.49
C SER A 116 -9.54 -17.47 -6.52
N VAL A 117 -9.56 -16.76 -5.39
CA VAL A 117 -8.51 -16.85 -4.36
C VAL A 117 -8.82 -17.96 -3.36
N MET A 118 -10.09 -18.10 -2.96
CA MET A 118 -10.51 -19.16 -2.04
C MET A 118 -10.25 -20.57 -2.59
N ASN A 119 -10.37 -20.74 -3.91
CA ASN A 119 -10.16 -22.02 -4.59
C ASN A 119 -8.71 -22.18 -5.12
N TYR A 120 -7.79 -21.30 -4.77
CA TYR A 120 -6.41 -21.39 -5.25
C TYR A 120 -5.66 -22.52 -4.53
N SER A 121 -4.94 -23.36 -5.29
CA SER A 121 -4.22 -24.51 -4.71
C SER A 121 -3.04 -24.06 -3.85
N LYS A 122 -3.10 -24.39 -2.55
CA LYS A 122 -2.01 -24.15 -1.58
C LYS A 122 -0.71 -24.83 -2.05
N ASP A 123 -0.79 -26.10 -2.43
CA ASP A 123 0.39 -26.90 -2.81
C ASP A 123 1.05 -26.35 -4.07
N TYR A 124 0.24 -25.90 -5.03
CA TYR A 124 0.76 -25.20 -6.22
C TYR A 124 1.42 -23.88 -5.83
N PHE A 125 0.76 -23.07 -5.01
CA PHE A 125 1.24 -21.75 -4.61
C PHE A 125 2.62 -21.78 -3.94
N VAL A 126 2.80 -22.62 -2.91
CA VAL A 126 4.04 -22.64 -2.11
C VAL A 126 5.23 -23.27 -2.83
N THR A 127 5.01 -23.93 -3.97
CA THR A 127 6.08 -24.61 -4.72
C THR A 127 6.46 -23.90 -6.01
N ARG A 128 5.47 -23.48 -6.83
CA ARG A 128 5.73 -22.94 -8.18
C ARG A 128 4.83 -21.76 -8.55
N GLY A 129 3.70 -21.60 -7.85
CA GLY A 129 2.63 -20.68 -8.21
C GLY A 129 2.77 -19.27 -7.64
N LEU A 130 3.89 -18.90 -6.97
CA LEU A 130 4.05 -17.58 -6.36
C LEU A 130 3.81 -16.44 -7.36
N HIS A 131 4.46 -16.49 -8.53
CA HIS A 131 4.31 -15.47 -9.56
C HIS A 131 2.87 -15.44 -10.10
N ASP A 132 2.31 -16.59 -10.46
CA ASP A 132 0.98 -16.67 -11.06
C ASP A 132 -0.10 -16.16 -10.11
N PHE A 133 -0.02 -16.56 -8.84
CA PHE A 133 -0.94 -16.11 -7.81
C PHE A 133 -0.85 -14.60 -7.64
N THR A 134 0.33 -14.07 -7.37
CA THR A 134 0.50 -12.63 -7.11
C THR A 134 0.14 -11.77 -8.33
N SER A 135 0.46 -12.23 -9.55
CA SER A 135 0.02 -11.62 -10.80
C SER A 135 -1.49 -11.65 -10.96
N HIS A 136 -2.15 -12.76 -10.62
CA HIS A 136 -3.60 -12.86 -10.59
C HIS A 136 -4.24 -11.87 -9.60
N ILE A 137 -3.70 -11.74 -8.38
CA ILE A 137 -4.16 -10.76 -7.39
C ILE A 137 -4.05 -9.33 -7.94
N MET A 138 -2.90 -8.96 -8.53
CA MET A 138 -2.70 -7.63 -9.13
C MET A 138 -3.68 -7.36 -10.28
N HIS A 139 -3.93 -8.36 -11.13
CA HIS A 139 -4.86 -8.24 -12.24
C HIS A 139 -6.31 -8.05 -11.77
N GLN A 140 -6.79 -8.89 -10.84
CA GLN A 140 -8.15 -8.81 -10.31
C GLN A 140 -8.38 -7.50 -9.53
N SER A 141 -7.41 -7.05 -8.75
CA SER A 141 -7.47 -5.74 -8.07
C SER A 141 -7.59 -4.59 -9.07
N THR A 142 -6.89 -4.66 -10.21
CA THR A 142 -6.98 -3.67 -11.29
C THR A 142 -8.36 -3.68 -11.94
N ILE A 143 -8.90 -4.86 -12.28
CA ILE A 143 -10.26 -5.00 -12.83
C ILE A 143 -11.28 -4.42 -11.87
N LEU A 144 -11.20 -4.78 -10.59
CA LEU A 144 -12.14 -4.31 -9.57
C LEU A 144 -12.11 -2.80 -9.42
N LYS A 145 -10.93 -2.18 -9.32
CA LYS A 145 -10.79 -0.72 -9.28
C LYS A 145 -11.32 -0.05 -10.55
N GLY A 146 -11.13 -0.69 -11.71
CA GLY A 146 -11.72 -0.26 -12.98
C GLY A 146 -13.25 -0.29 -12.95
N LYS A 147 -13.86 -1.35 -12.40
CA LYS A 147 -15.31 -1.47 -12.25
C LYS A 147 -15.88 -0.46 -11.25
N ILE A 148 -15.23 -0.27 -10.10
CA ILE A 148 -15.61 0.77 -9.13
C ILE A 148 -15.66 2.13 -9.82
N ARG A 149 -14.60 2.50 -10.56
CA ARG A 149 -14.53 3.79 -11.27
C ARG A 149 -15.54 3.90 -12.42
N GLY A 150 -15.75 2.84 -13.18
CA GLY A 150 -16.48 2.89 -14.45
C GLY A 150 -17.98 2.63 -14.36
N THR A 151 -18.49 2.11 -13.23
CA THR A 151 -19.88 1.65 -13.13
C THR A 151 -20.67 2.23 -11.96
N MET A 152 -20.02 2.95 -11.04
CA MET A 152 -20.67 3.61 -9.91
C MET A 152 -20.82 5.11 -10.18
N LEU A 153 -21.83 5.73 -9.55
CA LEU A 153 -21.89 7.19 -9.45
C LEU A 153 -20.72 7.70 -8.61
N HIS A 154 -20.13 8.84 -8.99
CA HIS A 154 -19.03 9.44 -8.24
C HIS A 154 -19.58 10.34 -7.13
N ASP A 155 -20.35 9.72 -6.24
CA ASP A 155 -21.01 10.33 -5.08
C ASP A 155 -20.31 9.94 -3.77
N GLU A 156 -21.00 10.14 -2.64
CA GLU A 156 -20.51 9.83 -1.29
C GLU A 156 -20.10 8.35 -1.14
N VAL A 157 -20.82 7.41 -1.76
CA VAL A 157 -20.49 5.97 -1.71
C VAL A 157 -19.16 5.72 -2.39
N TYR A 158 -18.95 6.31 -3.58
CA TYR A 158 -17.68 6.23 -4.28
C TYR A 158 -16.55 6.90 -3.50
N ALA A 159 -16.81 8.08 -2.92
CA ALA A 159 -15.85 8.81 -2.10
C ALA A 159 -15.34 7.97 -0.92
N LEU A 160 -16.23 7.26 -0.21
CA LEU A 160 -15.88 6.38 0.91
C LEU A 160 -14.90 5.27 0.50
N ILE A 161 -15.18 4.57 -0.61
CA ILE A 161 -14.29 3.53 -1.14
C ILE A 161 -12.93 4.13 -1.52
N LYS A 162 -12.96 5.29 -2.18
CA LYS A 162 -11.76 5.98 -2.63
C LYS A 162 -10.92 6.54 -1.48
N LEU A 163 -11.52 6.96 -0.37
CA LEU A 163 -10.80 7.31 0.86
C LEU A 163 -9.99 6.12 1.35
N GLY A 164 -10.63 4.95 1.49
CA GLY A 164 -9.96 3.72 1.91
C GLY A 164 -8.81 3.32 0.98
N ILE A 165 -9.04 3.39 -0.33
CA ILE A 165 -8.00 3.10 -1.34
C ILE A 165 -6.81 4.04 -1.20
N ASN A 166 -7.02 5.35 -1.10
CA ASN A 166 -5.92 6.31 -1.12
C ASN A 166 -5.16 6.36 0.22
N ILE A 167 -5.84 6.22 1.37
CA ILE A 167 -5.17 6.18 2.68
C ILE A 167 -4.33 4.93 2.83
N GLU A 168 -4.84 3.77 2.40
CA GLU A 168 -4.10 2.52 2.43
C GLU A 168 -2.90 2.59 1.47
N ARG A 169 -3.10 3.13 0.25
CA ARG A 169 -2.00 3.28 -0.72
C ARG A 169 -0.87 4.13 -0.17
N ALA A 170 -1.18 5.31 0.40
CA ALA A 170 -0.17 6.17 1.00
C ALA A 170 0.58 5.43 2.12
N THR A 171 -0.17 4.74 2.99
CA THR A 171 0.39 3.98 4.11
C THR A 171 1.34 2.87 3.63
N GLN A 172 0.92 2.10 2.61
CA GLN A 172 1.73 1.00 2.08
C GLN A 172 2.95 1.50 1.30
N VAL A 173 2.85 2.61 0.57
CA VAL A 173 4.01 3.23 -0.09
C VAL A 173 5.04 3.71 0.94
N THR A 174 4.59 4.35 2.03
CA THR A 174 5.47 4.77 3.12
C THR A 174 6.10 3.56 3.83
N ARG A 175 5.35 2.48 4.06
CA ARG A 175 5.87 1.23 4.64
C ARG A 175 6.93 0.58 3.75
N ILE A 176 6.66 0.44 2.45
CA ILE A 176 7.63 -0.12 1.49
C ILE A 176 8.89 0.75 1.44
N LEU A 177 8.74 2.08 1.50
CA LEU A 177 9.87 3.00 1.58
C LEU A 177 10.71 2.79 2.86
N GLN A 178 10.07 2.61 4.02
CA GLN A 178 10.77 2.32 5.27
C GLN A 178 11.59 1.02 5.18
N ILE A 179 10.93 -0.08 4.81
CA ILE A 179 11.55 -1.41 4.69
C ILE A 179 12.76 -1.38 3.75
N LYS A 180 12.61 -0.71 2.60
CA LYS A 180 13.69 -0.64 1.60
C LYS A 180 14.79 0.36 1.93
N TYR A 181 14.47 1.39 2.71
CA TYR A 181 15.48 2.27 3.28
C TYR A 181 16.35 1.51 4.30
N ASP A 182 15.73 0.82 5.26
CA ASP A 182 16.45 0.04 6.28
C ASP A 182 17.28 -1.08 5.64
N ALA A 183 16.74 -1.75 4.61
CA ALA A 183 17.49 -2.72 3.83
C ALA A 183 18.72 -2.10 3.14
N ALA A 184 18.57 -0.91 2.54
CA ALA A 184 19.67 -0.21 1.91
C ALA A 184 20.74 0.22 2.92
N GLU A 185 20.34 0.65 4.12
CA GLU A 185 21.22 0.99 5.24
C GLU A 185 22.03 -0.23 5.69
N GLN A 186 21.39 -1.37 5.90
CA GLN A 186 22.06 -2.62 6.29
C GLN A 186 23.06 -3.10 5.22
N VAL A 187 22.64 -3.13 3.95
CA VAL A 187 23.48 -3.54 2.80
C VAL A 187 24.71 -2.64 2.65
N THR A 188 24.58 -1.35 2.96
CA THR A 188 25.63 -0.35 2.73
C THR A 188 26.33 0.11 4.00
N SER A 189 26.08 -0.55 5.14
CA SER A 189 26.66 -0.27 6.45
C SER A 189 28.19 -0.10 6.41
N SER A 190 28.90 -0.96 5.67
CA SER A 190 30.36 -0.87 5.50
C SER A 190 30.82 0.22 4.52
N LYS A 191 29.94 0.74 3.68
CA LYS A 191 30.24 1.77 2.66
C LYS A 191 29.06 2.75 2.47
N PRO A 192 28.85 3.72 3.39
CA PRO A 192 27.67 4.60 3.38
C PRO A 192 27.47 5.41 2.09
N LYS A 193 28.56 5.71 1.35
CA LYS A 193 28.48 6.39 0.03
C LYS A 193 27.68 5.60 -1.02
N HIS A 194 27.52 4.28 -0.84
CA HIS A 194 26.74 3.44 -1.75
C HIS A 194 25.24 3.46 -1.43
N LEU A 195 24.82 3.93 -0.26
CA LEU A 195 23.41 4.02 0.14
C LEU A 195 22.59 4.75 -0.92
N LYS A 196 23.07 5.92 -1.36
CA LYS A 196 22.39 6.76 -2.35
C LYS A 196 22.12 6.07 -3.69
N LYS A 197 22.86 5.02 -4.03
CA LYS A 197 22.76 4.25 -5.29
C LYS A 197 22.48 2.77 -5.07
N SER A 198 21.91 2.43 -3.91
CA SER A 198 21.56 1.04 -3.58
C SER A 198 20.60 0.44 -4.60
N TYR A 199 20.75 -0.86 -4.85
CA TYR A 199 19.83 -1.66 -5.65
C TYR A 199 18.40 -1.62 -5.11
N GLU A 200 18.25 -1.49 -3.79
CA GLU A 200 16.95 -1.44 -3.11
C GLU A 200 16.05 -0.30 -3.62
N TRP A 201 16.61 0.80 -4.10
CA TRP A 201 15.83 1.91 -4.70
C TRP A 201 15.10 1.49 -5.98
N THR A 202 15.71 0.63 -6.78
CA THR A 202 15.08 0.07 -7.97
C THR A 202 13.99 -0.93 -7.58
N THR A 203 14.28 -1.82 -6.63
CA THR A 203 13.31 -2.81 -6.11
C THR A 203 12.10 -2.12 -5.50
N LEU A 204 12.31 -1.07 -4.70
CA LEU A 204 11.28 -0.23 -4.10
C LEU A 204 10.33 0.32 -5.17
N LEU A 205 10.87 0.99 -6.20
CA LEU A 205 10.05 1.55 -7.28
C LEU A 205 9.26 0.49 -8.05
N LYS A 206 9.80 -0.72 -8.20
CA LYS A 206 9.07 -1.86 -8.78
C LYS A 206 7.95 -2.34 -7.84
N CYS A 207 8.19 -2.40 -6.53
CA CYS A 207 7.18 -2.78 -5.53
C CYS A 207 5.99 -1.81 -5.48
N VAL A 208 6.17 -0.55 -5.89
CA VAL A 208 5.09 0.46 -5.97
C VAL A 208 4.65 0.76 -7.41
N ASP A 209 5.09 -0.03 -8.39
CA ASP A 209 4.72 0.10 -9.81
C ASP A 209 5.00 1.50 -10.39
N SER A 210 6.15 2.07 -10.05
CA SER A 210 6.53 3.45 -10.42
C SER A 210 7.92 3.58 -11.04
N PHE A 211 8.59 2.46 -11.32
CA PHE A 211 9.95 2.45 -11.87
C PHE A 211 10.07 3.22 -13.19
N ASP A 212 9.23 2.92 -14.18
CA ASP A 212 9.31 3.55 -15.49
C ASP A 212 8.98 5.05 -15.44
N ILE A 213 7.98 5.43 -14.65
CA ILE A 213 7.54 6.82 -14.52
C ILE A 213 8.58 7.66 -13.77
N ASN A 214 9.16 7.14 -12.68
CA ASN A 214 10.27 7.80 -12.00
C ASN A 214 11.43 8.05 -12.97
N ARG A 215 11.82 7.01 -13.72
CA ARG A 215 12.92 7.12 -14.69
C ARG A 215 12.59 8.10 -15.83
N ARG A 216 11.32 8.22 -16.23
CA ARG A 216 10.86 9.22 -17.20
C ARG A 216 10.99 10.65 -16.67
N VAL A 217 10.69 10.88 -15.39
CA VAL A 217 10.79 12.20 -14.75
C VAL A 217 12.24 12.64 -14.59
N TYR A 218 13.10 11.78 -14.03
CA TYR A 218 14.48 12.17 -13.68
C TYR A 218 15.51 11.90 -14.76
N ARG A 219 15.18 11.06 -15.76
CA ARG A 219 16.07 10.64 -16.86
C ARG A 219 17.41 10.07 -16.39
N LYS A 220 17.45 9.52 -15.17
CA LYS A 220 18.63 8.94 -14.51
C LYS A 220 18.26 7.63 -13.82
N PRO A 221 19.23 6.75 -13.51
CA PRO A 221 18.97 5.60 -12.64
C PRO A 221 18.44 6.04 -11.28
N PRO A 222 17.55 5.25 -10.64
CA PRO A 222 17.02 5.58 -9.32
C PRO A 222 18.12 5.77 -8.27
N THR A 223 17.97 6.82 -7.47
CA THR A 223 18.79 7.15 -6.32
C THR A 223 17.89 7.42 -5.12
N GLN A 224 18.45 7.41 -3.91
CA GLN A 224 17.72 7.80 -2.69
C GLN A 224 16.93 9.10 -2.88
N SER A 225 17.60 10.17 -3.30
CA SER A 225 16.99 11.49 -3.49
C SER A 225 15.85 11.46 -4.51
N THR A 226 16.10 10.89 -5.70
CA THR A 226 15.10 10.86 -6.79
C THR A 226 13.91 9.96 -6.46
N VAL A 227 14.11 8.89 -5.68
CA VAL A 227 13.02 8.02 -5.25
C VAL A 227 12.18 8.68 -4.16
N ILE A 228 12.82 9.26 -3.15
CA ILE A 228 12.12 9.93 -2.04
C ILE A 228 11.35 11.14 -2.55
N GLU A 229 11.99 12.01 -3.33
CA GLU A 229 11.34 13.18 -3.92
C GLU A 229 10.13 12.75 -4.75
N PHE A 230 10.28 11.72 -5.59
CA PHE A 230 9.17 11.23 -6.41
C PHE A 230 8.02 10.69 -5.57
N LEU A 231 8.28 9.74 -4.68
CA LEU A 231 7.23 9.04 -3.96
C LEU A 231 6.57 9.91 -2.90
N MET A 232 7.28 10.87 -2.34
CA MET A 232 6.77 11.71 -1.27
C MET A 232 6.16 13.00 -1.80
N LEU A 233 6.77 13.61 -2.82
CA LEU A 233 6.49 15.01 -3.20
C LEU A 233 5.88 15.18 -4.60
N ASN A 234 5.87 14.17 -5.46
CA ASN A 234 5.31 14.35 -6.81
C ASN A 234 3.77 14.38 -6.76
N PRO A 235 3.10 15.45 -7.23
CA PRO A 235 1.65 15.60 -7.11
C PRO A 235 0.86 14.93 -8.24
N ASN A 236 1.50 14.29 -9.21
CA ASN A 236 0.87 13.84 -10.46
C ASN A 236 0.81 12.31 -10.61
N SER A 237 1.55 11.56 -9.79
CA SER A 237 1.60 10.10 -9.91
C SER A 237 0.66 9.43 -8.89
N PRO A 238 -0.25 8.52 -9.31
CA PRO A 238 -1.27 7.93 -8.44
C PRO A 238 -0.76 7.16 -7.21
N ARG A 239 0.53 6.82 -7.19
CA ARG A 239 1.23 6.01 -6.19
C ARG A 239 2.06 6.85 -5.23
N THR A 240 2.01 8.17 -5.31
CA THR A 240 2.78 9.05 -4.45
C THR A 240 1.94 9.51 -3.27
N VAL A 241 2.61 9.78 -2.14
CA VAL A 241 1.96 10.21 -0.91
C VAL A 241 1.24 11.54 -1.13
N LEU A 242 1.88 12.54 -1.74
CA LEU A 242 1.24 13.83 -1.99
C LEU A 242 -0.02 13.72 -2.88
N TYR A 243 0.01 12.89 -3.93
CA TYR A 243 -1.18 12.66 -4.76
C TYR A 243 -2.30 12.01 -3.95
N CYS A 244 -1.98 10.95 -3.19
CA CYS A 244 -2.96 10.27 -2.35
C CYS A 244 -3.59 11.21 -1.32
N LEU A 245 -2.79 12.07 -0.68
CA LEU A 245 -3.30 13.10 0.24
C LEU A 245 -4.23 14.09 -0.46
N SER A 246 -3.90 14.52 -1.68
CA SER A 246 -4.77 15.38 -2.48
C SER A 246 -6.12 14.72 -2.78
N GLN A 247 -6.10 13.44 -3.16
CA GLN A 247 -7.32 12.68 -3.43
C GLN A 247 -8.16 12.46 -2.16
N ILE A 248 -7.53 12.17 -1.03
CA ILE A 248 -8.24 12.05 0.25
C ILE A 248 -8.93 13.38 0.59
N LYS A 249 -8.25 14.52 0.43
CA LYS A 249 -8.84 15.85 0.67
C LYS A 249 -10.05 16.10 -0.23
N GLU A 250 -9.97 15.78 -1.52
CA GLU A 250 -11.10 15.90 -2.45
C GLU A 250 -12.29 15.06 -2.01
N HIS A 251 -12.07 13.81 -1.63
CA HIS A 251 -13.14 12.91 -1.20
C HIS A 251 -13.73 13.29 0.16
N ILE A 252 -12.94 13.78 1.13
CA ILE A 252 -13.48 14.34 2.38
C ILE A 252 -14.38 15.55 2.09
N THR A 253 -13.94 16.43 1.19
CA THR A 253 -14.72 17.64 0.81
C THR A 253 -16.04 17.26 0.14
N MET A 254 -16.08 16.15 -0.59
CA MET A 254 -17.31 15.62 -1.17
C MET A 254 -18.28 15.09 -0.10
N LEU A 255 -17.78 14.47 0.97
CA LEU A 255 -18.62 13.95 2.07
C LEU A 255 -19.17 15.06 2.97
N ASP A 256 -18.39 16.11 3.21
CA ASP A 256 -18.78 17.20 4.10
C ASP A 256 -18.33 18.56 3.54
N PRO A 257 -19.06 19.10 2.54
CA PRO A 257 -18.69 20.37 1.89
C PRO A 257 -18.84 21.58 2.82
N LEU A 258 -19.53 21.44 3.96
CA LEU A 258 -19.85 22.53 4.87
C LEU A 258 -18.86 22.66 6.05
N LYS A 259 -18.17 21.58 6.46
CA LYS A 259 -17.15 21.61 7.53
C LYS A 259 -15.75 22.06 7.08
N ALA A 260 -15.69 23.03 6.18
CA ALA A 260 -14.41 23.56 5.75
C ALA A 260 -13.73 24.33 6.91
N HIS A 261 -12.62 23.79 7.43
CA HIS A 261 -11.64 24.49 8.29
C HIS A 261 -11.91 24.53 9.81
N GLU A 262 -12.80 23.71 10.36
CA GLU A 262 -12.86 23.54 11.81
C GLU A 262 -11.56 22.90 12.34
N LYS A 263 -11.02 23.45 13.44
CA LYS A 263 -9.79 22.93 14.06
C LYS A 263 -10.00 21.47 14.48
N ASN A 264 -8.95 20.66 14.32
CA ASN A 264 -8.92 19.24 14.67
C ASN A 264 -9.84 18.32 13.84
N THR A 265 -10.37 18.79 12.70
CA THR A 265 -11.05 17.91 11.73
C THR A 265 -10.09 17.09 10.87
N ALA A 266 -10.54 15.98 10.29
CA ALA A 266 -9.76 15.23 9.30
C ALA A 266 -9.34 16.13 8.12
N LEU A 267 -10.22 17.03 7.68
CA LEU A 267 -9.94 18.01 6.63
C LEU A 267 -8.85 19.03 7.03
N PHE A 268 -8.84 19.46 8.30
CA PHE A 268 -7.78 20.32 8.83
C PHE A 268 -6.43 19.60 8.89
N LEU A 269 -6.40 18.37 9.40
CA LEU A 269 -5.17 17.57 9.50
C LEU A 269 -4.55 17.33 8.12
N ILE A 270 -5.37 16.92 7.13
CA ILE A 270 -4.86 16.69 5.78
C ILE A 270 -4.41 17.98 5.11
N GLY A 271 -5.11 19.10 5.34
CA GLY A 271 -4.69 20.42 4.87
C GLY A 271 -3.30 20.79 5.38
N LYS A 272 -3.05 20.60 6.69
CA LYS A 272 -1.73 20.83 7.30
C LYS A 272 -0.65 19.93 6.70
N MET A 273 -0.94 18.64 6.57
CA MET A 273 0.00 17.67 5.99
C MET A 273 0.32 18.01 4.53
N MET A 274 -0.68 18.32 3.70
CA MET A 274 -0.45 18.71 2.31
C MET A 274 0.40 19.96 2.17
N CYS A 275 0.20 20.97 3.01
CA CYS A 275 1.03 22.18 3.01
C CYS A 275 2.49 21.85 3.32
N GLU A 276 2.75 21.03 4.34
CA GLU A 276 4.12 20.60 4.65
C GLU A 276 4.79 19.97 3.42
N TYR A 277 4.13 19.01 2.76
CA TYR A 277 4.72 18.23 1.67
C TYR A 277 4.83 19.05 0.37
N LYS A 278 3.92 19.99 0.15
CA LYS A 278 3.93 20.84 -1.05
C LYS A 278 5.12 21.79 -1.08
N TYR A 279 5.61 22.24 0.08
CA TYR A 279 6.71 23.19 0.19
C TYR A 279 8.03 22.54 0.62
N LYS A 280 8.03 21.23 0.89
CA LYS A 280 9.24 20.48 1.24
C LYS A 280 10.09 20.24 0.00
N THR A 281 11.41 20.36 0.16
CA THR A 281 12.38 19.97 -0.85
C THR A 281 13.00 18.62 -0.53
N VAL A 282 13.70 18.01 -1.48
CA VAL A 282 14.42 16.76 -1.22
C VAL A 282 15.59 17.00 -0.26
N GLU A 283 16.21 18.18 -0.35
CA GLU A 283 17.29 18.62 0.53
C GLU A 283 16.82 18.68 2.00
N ASP A 284 15.60 19.16 2.26
CA ASP A 284 15.01 19.16 3.62
C ASP A 284 14.78 17.75 4.20
N ILE A 285 14.75 16.73 3.34
CA ILE A 285 14.47 15.34 3.71
C ILE A 285 15.76 14.52 3.81
N GLU A 286 16.77 14.79 2.97
CA GLU A 286 17.99 14.00 2.86
C GLU A 286 18.73 13.82 4.19
N ASP A 287 18.74 14.85 5.04
CA ASP A 287 19.45 14.84 6.32
C ASP A 287 18.75 13.99 7.38
N ASN A 288 17.43 13.77 7.28
CA ASN A 288 16.63 13.07 8.28
C ASN A 288 15.61 12.10 7.65
N VAL A 289 16.02 11.34 6.63
CA VAL A 289 15.11 10.46 5.86
C VAL A 289 14.32 9.50 6.76
N LYS A 290 14.99 8.83 7.69
CA LYS A 290 14.35 7.83 8.58
C LYS A 290 13.28 8.46 9.46
N GLU A 291 13.58 9.60 10.07
CA GLU A 291 12.64 10.36 10.89
C GLU A 291 11.46 10.87 10.04
N PHE A 292 11.73 11.34 8.82
CA PHE A 292 10.70 11.80 7.91
C PHE A 292 9.72 10.68 7.54
N ILE A 293 10.22 9.49 7.17
CA ILE A 293 9.38 8.34 6.84
C ILE A 293 8.52 7.92 8.04
N ALA A 294 9.12 7.85 9.24
CA ALA A 294 8.40 7.53 10.47
C ALA A 294 7.31 8.57 10.80
N HIS A 295 7.62 9.86 10.65
CA HIS A 295 6.67 10.95 10.84
C HIS A 295 5.51 10.88 9.81
N THR A 296 5.80 10.61 8.54
CA THR A 296 4.78 10.37 7.51
C THR A 296 3.86 9.24 7.92
N PHE A 297 4.43 8.09 8.31
CA PHE A 297 3.67 6.90 8.66
C PHE A 297 2.75 7.17 9.86
N SER A 298 3.27 7.79 10.93
CA SER A 298 2.47 8.19 12.10
C SER A 298 1.36 9.17 11.74
N SER A 299 1.64 10.13 10.84
CA SER A 299 0.64 11.11 10.39
C SER A 299 -0.49 10.48 9.59
N LEU A 300 -0.19 9.48 8.74
CA LEU A 300 -1.19 8.72 8.00
C LEU A 300 -2.07 7.87 8.92
N ILE A 301 -1.49 7.24 9.96
CA ILE A 301 -2.26 6.51 10.97
C ILE A 301 -3.19 7.46 11.72
N LYS A 302 -2.69 8.58 12.22
CA LYS A 302 -3.52 9.59 12.92
C LYS A 302 -4.65 10.12 12.03
N LEU A 303 -4.38 10.34 10.75
CA LEU A 303 -5.41 10.75 9.79
C LEU A 303 -6.46 9.67 9.59
N SER A 304 -6.04 8.40 9.52
CA SER A 304 -6.95 7.26 9.43
C SER A 304 -7.86 7.15 10.64
N GLU A 305 -7.30 7.17 11.86
CA GLU A 305 -8.06 7.13 13.11
C GLU A 305 -9.06 8.28 13.17
N LYS A 306 -8.61 9.49 12.79
CA LYS A 306 -9.48 10.67 12.74
C LYS A 306 -10.64 10.53 11.74
N LEU A 307 -10.40 9.93 10.58
CA LEU A 307 -11.46 9.65 9.61
C LEU A 307 -12.47 8.65 10.15
N GLU A 308 -12.01 7.62 10.85
CA GLU A 308 -12.89 6.63 11.47
C GLU A 308 -13.76 7.27 12.56
N ASP A 309 -13.16 8.06 13.45
CA ASP A 309 -13.86 8.78 14.51
C ASP A 309 -14.94 9.72 13.96
N GLU A 310 -14.64 10.51 12.93
CA GLU A 310 -15.55 11.55 12.44
C GLU A 310 -16.68 11.03 11.56
N TYR A 311 -16.42 9.99 10.76
CA TYR A 311 -17.35 9.57 9.71
C TYR A 311 -17.95 8.18 9.93
N PHE A 312 -17.35 7.33 10.78
CA PHE A 312 -17.68 5.89 10.81
C PHE A 312 -18.16 5.35 12.17
N TYR A 313 -18.03 6.10 13.27
CA TYR A 313 -18.46 5.67 14.61
C TYR A 313 -19.76 6.32 15.15
N HIS A 314 -20.50 7.08 14.34
CA HIS A 314 -21.70 7.83 14.78
C HIS A 314 -23.07 7.30 14.29
#